data_AF-A0A5K1DS92-F1
#
_entry.id   AF-A0A5K1DS92-F1
#
_cell.length_a   1.000
_cell.length_b   1.000
_cell.length_c   1.000
_cell.angle_alpha   90.00
_cell.angle_beta   90.00
_cell.angle_gamma   90.00
#
_symmetry.space_group_name_H-M   'P 1'
#
loop_
_entity.id
_entity.type
_entity.pdbx_description
1 polymer ?
#
loop_
_entity_poly.entity_id
_entity_poly.type
_entity_poly.pdbx_seq_one_letter_code
_entity_poly.pdbx_strand_id
1 'polypeptide(L)'
;VLGDGFVATGITVRNTAGAAKQQAVAMRSGADLSTFYQCSFEGYQDTLYTYSMRQFFRNCNIYGTVDFIFGDAAVVFQSCNMYVRQPSSGQFNTVTAQGRSDPNENTGTSIINCNILAASALGGAKTYLGRPWRQYSRTVVMQSNLGSLIDPAGWAPWSGTFALSTLYYGEYSNSGPGAATGGRVKWAGFHLMSA
;
A
#
# COMPACT_ATOMS: atom_id res chain seq x y z
N VAL A 1 -14.15 3.85 -10.97
CA VAL A 1 -14.59 5.22 -11.31
C VAL A 1 -13.61 5.86 -12.28
N LEU A 2 -14.14 6.58 -13.28
CA LEU A 2 -13.37 7.24 -14.34
C LEU A 2 -13.79 8.71 -14.57
N GLY A 3 -14.89 9.18 -13.96
CA GLY A 3 -15.31 10.57 -14.09
C GLY A 3 -14.50 11.47 -13.16
N ASP A 4 -13.87 12.50 -13.73
CA ASP A 4 -13.03 13.44 -12.98
C ASP A 4 -13.82 14.17 -11.89
N GLY A 5 -13.14 14.51 -10.80
CA GLY A 5 -13.74 15.14 -9.63
C GLY A 5 -14.71 14.24 -8.86
N PHE A 6 -14.68 12.92 -9.09
CA PHE A 6 -15.51 11.97 -8.34
C PHE A 6 -15.24 12.09 -6.83
N VAL A 7 -16.31 12.22 -6.05
CA VAL A 7 -16.26 12.23 -4.59
C VAL A 7 -17.12 11.10 -4.05
N ALA A 8 -16.57 10.31 -3.14
CA ALA A 8 -17.33 9.37 -2.32
C ALA A 8 -17.10 9.65 -0.83
N THR A 9 -18.18 9.54 -0.04
CA THR A 9 -18.10 9.69 1.40
C THR A 9 -18.99 8.70 2.14
N GLY A 10 -18.50 8.14 3.25
CA GLY A 10 -19.31 7.32 4.17
C GLY A 10 -19.79 5.98 3.59
N ILE A 11 -19.21 5.50 2.47
CA ILE A 11 -19.61 4.26 1.82
C ILE A 11 -18.58 3.14 2.01
N THR A 12 -19.06 1.90 1.94
CA THR A 12 -18.23 0.69 1.89
C THR A 12 -18.31 0.07 0.50
N VAL A 13 -17.16 -0.22 -0.11
CA VAL A 13 -17.05 -1.00 -1.35
C VAL A 13 -16.30 -2.30 -1.02
N ARG A 14 -16.94 -3.44 -1.27
CA ARG A 14 -16.42 -4.75 -0.86
C ARG A 14 -16.43 -5.75 -2.01
N ASN A 15 -15.35 -6.52 -2.13
CA ASN A 15 -15.30 -7.74 -2.94
C ASN A 15 -15.19 -8.96 -2.01
N THR A 16 -16.13 -9.90 -2.15
CA THR A 16 -16.26 -11.07 -1.27
C THR A 16 -15.71 -12.36 -1.87
N ALA A 17 -14.91 -12.31 -2.95
CA ALA A 17 -14.34 -13.49 -3.59
C ALA A 17 -13.47 -14.35 -2.62
N GLY A 18 -12.79 -13.69 -1.67
CA GLY A 18 -11.97 -14.36 -0.66
C GLY A 18 -10.53 -14.62 -1.09
N ALA A 19 -9.64 -14.88 -0.12
CA ALA A 19 -8.21 -15.09 -0.33
C ALA A 19 -7.85 -16.23 -1.30
N ALA A 20 -8.70 -17.25 -1.41
CA ALA A 20 -8.47 -18.39 -2.31
C ALA A 20 -8.66 -18.05 -3.80
N LYS A 21 -9.29 -16.91 -4.12
CA LYS A 21 -9.60 -16.49 -5.49
C LYS A 21 -8.55 -15.58 -6.12
N GLN A 22 -7.43 -15.36 -5.43
CA GLN A 22 -6.36 -14.48 -5.89
C GLN A 22 -6.90 -13.06 -6.15
N GLN A 23 -6.53 -12.42 -7.26
CA GLN A 23 -6.88 -11.02 -7.55
C GLN A 23 -8.39 -10.80 -7.58
N ALA A 24 -8.87 -9.87 -6.74
CA ALA A 24 -10.29 -9.53 -6.68
C ALA A 24 -10.49 -8.08 -6.21
N VAL A 25 -10.48 -7.16 -7.19
CA VAL A 25 -10.60 -5.71 -6.93
C VAL A 25 -11.95 -5.37 -6.31
N ALA A 26 -11.94 -4.62 -5.21
CA ALA A 26 -13.12 -4.00 -4.64
C ALA A 26 -13.39 -2.65 -5.32
N MET A 27 -12.36 -1.81 -5.45
CA MET A 27 -12.49 -0.49 -6.05
C MET A 27 -11.32 -0.20 -6.99
N ARG A 28 -11.65 0.28 -8.20
CA ARG A 28 -10.68 0.84 -9.15
C ARG A 28 -10.97 2.32 -9.36
N SER A 29 -9.98 3.18 -9.19
CA SER A 29 -10.08 4.60 -9.53
C SER A 29 -9.02 4.98 -10.56
N GLY A 30 -9.44 5.59 -11.66
CA GLY A 30 -8.58 6.25 -12.64
C GLY A 30 -9.08 7.66 -12.99
N ALA A 31 -9.89 8.24 -12.11
CA ALA A 31 -10.45 9.58 -12.23
C ALA A 31 -9.48 10.60 -11.64
N ASP A 32 -9.26 11.71 -12.35
CA ASP A 32 -8.42 12.78 -11.86
C ASP A 32 -9.16 13.62 -10.81
N LEU A 33 -8.40 14.14 -9.84
CA LEU A 33 -8.93 14.89 -8.69
C LEU A 33 -10.01 14.11 -7.90
N SER A 34 -9.93 12.79 -7.87
CA SER A 34 -10.89 11.96 -7.13
C SER A 34 -10.60 11.94 -5.63
N THR A 35 -11.65 12.03 -4.82
CA THR A 35 -11.56 12.10 -3.35
C THR A 35 -12.45 11.07 -2.68
N PHE A 36 -11.90 10.41 -1.65
CA PHE A 36 -12.60 9.42 -0.85
C PHE A 36 -12.47 9.80 0.64
N TYR A 37 -13.60 10.01 1.32
CA TYR A 37 -13.61 10.47 2.70
C TYR A 37 -14.48 9.59 3.60
N GLN A 38 -13.90 9.02 4.66
CA GLN A 38 -14.61 8.09 5.54
C GLN A 38 -15.19 6.88 4.80
N CYS A 39 -14.49 6.38 3.78
CA CYS A 39 -14.88 5.18 3.04
C CYS A 39 -14.23 3.92 3.62
N SER A 40 -14.83 2.77 3.36
CA SER A 40 -14.20 1.45 3.60
C SER A 40 -14.01 0.71 2.27
N PHE A 41 -12.82 0.18 2.04
CA PHE A 41 -12.50 -0.67 0.89
C PHE A 41 -12.06 -2.04 1.39
N GLU A 42 -12.81 -3.07 1.02
CA GLU A 42 -12.68 -4.37 1.66
C GLU A 42 -12.49 -5.49 0.65
N GLY A 43 -11.36 -6.19 0.76
CA GLY A 43 -11.07 -7.36 -0.05
C GLY A 43 -9.99 -8.23 0.58
N TYR A 44 -9.27 -8.92 -0.30
CA TYR A 44 -8.08 -9.71 0.02
C TYR A 44 -6.95 -9.24 -0.90
N GLN A 45 -6.66 -9.98 -1.96
CA GLN A 45 -5.64 -9.60 -2.94
C GLN A 45 -6.18 -8.53 -3.92
N ASP A 46 -5.37 -7.52 -4.21
CA ASP A 46 -5.66 -6.43 -5.16
C ASP A 46 -6.89 -5.59 -4.78
N THR A 47 -7.14 -5.34 -3.49
CA THR A 47 -8.38 -4.69 -3.01
C THR A 47 -8.64 -3.31 -3.64
N LEU A 48 -7.67 -2.40 -3.60
CA LEU A 48 -7.80 -1.03 -4.06
C LEU A 48 -6.82 -0.76 -5.21
N TYR A 49 -7.37 -0.66 -6.41
CA TYR A 49 -6.63 -0.34 -7.62
C TYR A 49 -6.62 1.18 -7.86
N THR A 50 -5.59 1.86 -7.35
CA THR A 50 -5.28 3.27 -7.64
C THR A 50 -4.64 3.35 -9.03
N TYR A 51 -5.45 3.14 -10.06
CA TYR A 51 -5.01 2.87 -11.44
C TYR A 51 -4.14 3.99 -12.02
N SER A 52 -4.62 5.24 -11.99
CA SER A 52 -3.96 6.39 -12.62
C SER A 52 -4.47 7.72 -12.05
N MET A 53 -3.88 8.85 -12.48
CA MET A 53 -4.29 10.22 -12.14
C MET A 53 -4.11 10.60 -10.66
N ARG A 54 -4.59 11.79 -10.26
CA ARG A 54 -4.43 12.32 -8.89
C ARG A 54 -5.60 11.89 -8.01
N GLN A 55 -5.28 11.31 -6.86
CA GLN A 55 -6.30 10.75 -5.96
C GLN A 55 -5.98 11.07 -4.50
N PHE A 56 -7.02 11.33 -3.70
CA PHE A 56 -6.87 11.61 -2.27
C PHE A 56 -7.82 10.75 -1.43
N PHE A 57 -7.25 10.02 -0.46
CA PHE A 57 -8.00 9.19 0.48
C PHE A 57 -7.78 9.71 1.89
N ARG A 58 -8.86 10.03 2.60
CA ARG A 58 -8.79 10.57 3.96
C ARG A 58 -9.75 9.89 4.91
N ASN A 59 -9.26 9.54 6.10
CA ASN A 59 -10.03 8.86 7.15
C ASN A 59 -10.69 7.55 6.65
N CYS A 60 -10.07 6.86 5.69
CA CYS A 60 -10.60 5.63 5.11
C CYS A 60 -10.05 4.39 5.82
N ASN A 61 -10.81 3.30 5.76
CA ASN A 61 -10.34 1.97 6.13
C ASN A 61 -10.08 1.15 4.87
N ILE A 62 -8.92 0.52 4.76
CA ILE A 62 -8.55 -0.32 3.62
C ILE A 62 -8.13 -1.69 4.16
N TYR A 63 -8.77 -2.76 3.69
CA TYR A 63 -8.50 -4.12 4.15
C TYR A 63 -8.00 -4.99 3.02
N GLY A 64 -6.94 -5.77 3.25
CA GLY A 64 -6.52 -6.76 2.27
C GLY A 64 -5.32 -7.59 2.69
N THR A 65 -4.74 -8.31 1.74
CA THR A 65 -3.65 -9.27 1.96
C THR A 65 -2.44 -8.98 1.07
N VAL A 66 -2.48 -9.46 -0.17
CA VAL A 66 -1.42 -9.32 -1.17
C VAL A 66 -1.73 -8.10 -2.02
N ASP A 67 -0.78 -7.19 -2.14
CA ASP A 67 -0.78 -6.03 -3.05
C ASP A 67 -2.08 -5.19 -2.95
N PHE A 68 -2.62 -5.05 -1.74
CA PHE A 68 -4.01 -4.60 -1.60
C PHE A 68 -4.21 -3.10 -1.86
N ILE A 69 -3.14 -2.33 -1.97
CA ILE A 69 -3.11 -1.00 -2.60
C ILE A 69 -2.10 -1.06 -3.75
N PHE A 70 -2.55 -0.94 -4.99
CA PHE A 70 -1.68 -1.09 -6.15
C PHE A 70 -2.10 -0.19 -7.31
N GLY A 71 -1.16 0.06 -8.23
CA GLY A 71 -1.37 0.91 -9.40
C GLY A 71 -0.32 2.00 -9.54
N ASP A 72 -0.61 2.97 -10.40
CA ASP A 72 0.34 4.01 -10.83
C ASP A 72 -0.31 5.41 -10.79
N ALA A 73 -1.15 5.65 -9.78
CA ALA A 73 -1.68 6.98 -9.49
C ALA A 73 -0.65 7.87 -8.79
N ALA A 74 -0.85 9.18 -8.84
CA ALA A 74 -0.30 10.10 -7.85
C ALA A 74 -1.29 10.16 -6.68
N VAL A 75 -1.07 9.33 -5.66
CA VAL A 75 -2.05 9.10 -4.59
C VAL A 75 -1.50 9.40 -3.20
N VAL A 76 -2.32 10.07 -2.40
CA VAL A 76 -2.06 10.30 -0.98
C VAL A 76 -3.15 9.65 -0.14
N PHE A 77 -2.73 8.85 0.83
CA PHE A 77 -3.54 8.36 1.94
C PHE A 77 -3.17 9.16 3.18
N GLN A 78 -4.15 9.82 3.80
CA GLN A 78 -3.95 10.62 5.00
C GLN A 78 -4.92 10.21 6.11
N SER A 79 -4.41 9.93 7.30
CA SER A 79 -5.26 9.55 8.45
C SER A 79 -6.12 8.32 8.19
N CYS A 80 -5.65 7.41 7.34
CA CYS A 80 -6.31 6.16 7.00
C CYS A 80 -5.82 5.01 7.90
N ASN A 81 -6.62 3.94 7.94
CA ASN A 81 -6.22 2.67 8.54
C ASN A 81 -6.07 1.61 7.43
N MET A 82 -4.89 1.03 7.33
CA MET A 82 -4.61 -0.14 6.50
C MET A 82 -4.63 -1.39 7.39
N TYR A 83 -5.66 -2.20 7.23
CA TYR A 83 -5.92 -3.40 8.01
C TYR A 83 -5.55 -4.67 7.24
N VAL A 84 -4.41 -5.24 7.59
CA VAL A 84 -3.88 -6.44 6.95
C VAL A 84 -4.62 -7.68 7.46
N ARG A 85 -5.08 -8.53 6.54
CA ARG A 85 -5.83 -9.76 6.82
C ARG A 85 -4.94 -11.00 6.69
N GLN A 86 -5.44 -12.14 7.16
CA GLN A 86 -4.83 -13.45 6.92
C GLN A 86 -4.84 -13.78 5.41
N PRO A 87 -3.68 -14.01 4.77
CA PRO A 87 -3.63 -14.48 3.39
C PRO A 87 -3.87 -15.99 3.28
N SER A 88 -3.93 -16.50 2.05
CA SER A 88 -3.93 -17.95 1.82
C SER A 88 -2.63 -18.59 2.31
N SER A 89 -2.68 -19.89 2.61
CA SER A 89 -1.50 -20.63 3.06
C SER A 89 -0.33 -20.50 2.07
N GLY A 90 0.87 -20.28 2.60
CA GLY A 90 2.09 -20.09 1.80
C GLY A 90 2.28 -18.71 1.19
N GLN A 91 1.31 -17.79 1.33
CA GLN A 91 1.46 -16.40 0.90
C GLN A 91 1.97 -15.49 2.02
N PHE A 92 2.45 -14.32 1.63
CA PHE A 92 2.78 -13.21 2.52
C PHE A 92 1.99 -11.97 2.09
N ASN A 93 1.82 -11.03 3.01
CA ASN A 93 1.09 -9.80 2.75
C ASN A 93 2.02 -8.68 2.26
N THR A 94 1.48 -7.81 1.42
CA THR A 94 2.10 -6.57 0.97
C THR A 94 1.06 -5.47 0.97
N VAL A 95 1.34 -4.38 1.69
CA VAL A 95 0.43 -3.23 1.72
C VAL A 95 0.37 -2.55 0.36
N THR A 96 1.53 -2.36 -0.28
CA THR A 96 1.63 -1.66 -1.56
C THR A 96 2.31 -2.48 -2.66
N ALA A 97 1.83 -2.31 -3.89
CA ALA A 97 2.50 -2.73 -5.11
C ALA A 97 2.44 -1.62 -6.16
N GLN A 98 3.36 -0.66 -6.04
CA GLN A 98 3.36 0.55 -6.87
C GLN A 98 3.94 0.25 -8.26
N GLY A 99 3.24 0.73 -9.30
CA GLY A 99 3.40 0.38 -10.71
C GLY A 99 4.11 1.41 -11.60
N ARG A 100 4.85 2.37 -11.06
CA ARG A 100 5.58 3.37 -11.85
C ARG A 100 6.64 2.72 -12.73
N SER A 101 6.52 2.91 -14.03
CA SER A 101 7.32 2.23 -15.05
C SER A 101 8.35 3.11 -15.72
N ASP A 102 8.21 4.44 -15.61
CA ASP A 102 9.14 5.42 -16.17
C ASP A 102 9.58 6.43 -15.09
N PRO A 103 10.88 6.81 -15.00
CA PRO A 103 11.34 7.78 -14.00
C PRO A 103 10.75 9.18 -14.18
N ASN A 104 10.30 9.53 -15.39
CA ASN A 104 9.68 10.80 -15.74
C ASN A 104 8.20 10.88 -15.33
N GLU A 105 7.59 9.75 -14.92
CA GLU A 105 6.25 9.75 -14.35
C GLU A 105 6.24 10.45 -12.98
N ASN A 106 5.26 11.34 -12.79
CA ASN A 106 5.04 12.09 -11.55
C ASN A 106 4.13 11.33 -10.56
N THR A 107 4.08 10.00 -10.65
CA THR A 107 3.19 9.12 -9.90
C THR A 107 3.88 8.51 -8.67
N GLY A 108 3.09 7.98 -7.74
CA GLY A 108 3.59 7.37 -6.52
C GLY A 108 2.54 7.28 -5.42
N THR A 109 2.82 6.43 -4.45
CA THR A 109 1.94 6.21 -3.29
C THR A 109 2.55 6.86 -2.05
N SER A 110 1.84 7.80 -1.44
CA SER A 110 2.21 8.41 -0.16
C SER A 110 1.22 8.00 0.93
N ILE A 111 1.75 7.45 2.04
CA ILE A 111 0.99 7.05 3.22
C ILE A 111 1.43 7.95 4.37
N ILE A 112 0.55 8.84 4.82
CA ILE A 112 0.87 9.93 5.74
C ILE A 112 -0.05 9.86 6.96
N ASN A 113 0.52 9.87 8.17
CA ASN A 113 -0.27 9.87 9.41
C ASN A 113 -1.32 8.74 9.43
N CYS A 114 -0.94 7.54 8.98
CA CYS A 114 -1.84 6.39 8.90
C CYS A 114 -1.51 5.33 9.96
N ASN A 115 -2.42 4.38 10.15
CA ASN A 115 -2.16 3.16 10.92
C ASN A 115 -2.02 1.97 9.97
N ILE A 116 -0.95 1.18 10.08
CA ILE A 116 -0.81 -0.11 9.39
C ILE A 116 -0.82 -1.22 10.43
N LEU A 117 -1.94 -1.93 10.54
CA LEU A 117 -2.23 -2.86 11.63
C LEU A 117 -2.77 -4.19 11.10
N ALA A 118 -2.70 -5.22 11.94
CA ALA A 118 -3.39 -6.48 11.67
C ALA A 118 -4.89 -6.32 11.95
N ALA A 119 -5.74 -6.78 11.04
CA ALA A 119 -7.19 -6.83 11.23
C ALA A 119 -7.60 -7.95 12.20
N SER A 120 -6.80 -9.02 12.24
CA SER A 120 -6.95 -10.22 13.06
C SER A 120 -5.60 -10.92 13.18
N ALA A 121 -5.51 -12.03 13.92
CA ALA A 121 -4.32 -12.87 13.92
C ALA A 121 -3.94 -13.28 12.47
N LEU A 122 -2.64 -13.21 12.16
CA LEU A 122 -2.08 -13.47 10.82
C LEU A 122 -1.39 -14.83 10.68
N GLY A 123 -1.52 -15.71 11.68
CA GLY A 123 -1.05 -17.10 11.56
C GLY A 123 0.43 -17.26 11.20
N GLY A 124 1.27 -16.27 11.54
CA GLY A 124 2.70 -16.23 11.20
C GLY A 124 3.01 -15.76 9.78
N ALA A 125 2.02 -15.35 8.98
CA ALA A 125 2.24 -14.78 7.66
C ALA A 125 3.06 -13.48 7.75
N LYS A 126 4.15 -13.42 6.99
CA LYS A 126 4.97 -12.22 6.88
C LYS A 126 4.18 -11.09 6.24
N THR A 127 4.42 -9.86 6.68
CA THR A 127 3.79 -8.67 6.10
C THR A 127 4.83 -7.61 5.82
N TYR A 128 4.78 -7.03 4.62
CA TYR A 128 5.70 -5.98 4.17
C TYR A 128 4.92 -4.71 3.78
N LEU A 129 5.58 -3.56 3.88
CA LEU A 129 5.06 -2.26 3.44
C LEU A 129 4.80 -2.25 1.92
N GLY A 130 5.57 -3.01 1.15
CA GLY A 130 5.29 -3.22 -0.26
C GLY A 130 6.36 -3.99 -1.02
N ARG A 131 6.13 -4.13 -2.33
CA ARG A 131 7.05 -4.73 -3.30
C ARG A 131 6.94 -4.04 -4.68
N PRO A 132 8.04 -3.93 -5.45
CA PRO A 132 8.07 -3.09 -6.65
C PRO A 132 7.45 -3.79 -7.86
N TRP A 133 6.16 -3.55 -8.13
CA TRP A 133 5.48 -4.15 -9.30
C TRP A 133 6.15 -3.73 -10.61
N ARG A 134 6.70 -2.51 -10.67
CA ARG A 134 7.40 -1.96 -11.84
C ARG A 134 8.74 -1.33 -11.46
N GLN A 135 9.57 -1.12 -12.49
CA GLN A 135 11.00 -0.83 -12.36
C GLN A 135 11.31 0.43 -11.53
N TYR A 136 10.44 1.44 -11.57
CA TYR A 136 10.64 2.71 -10.88
C TYR A 136 9.64 2.91 -9.74
N SER A 137 9.12 1.80 -9.18
CA SER A 137 8.19 1.80 -8.05
C SER A 137 8.60 2.82 -6.98
N ARG A 138 7.66 3.64 -6.56
CA ARG A 138 7.86 4.77 -5.65
C ARG A 138 6.76 4.82 -4.60
N THR A 139 7.13 4.52 -3.36
CA THR A 139 6.22 4.52 -2.20
C THR A 139 6.90 5.18 -1.02
N VAL A 140 6.20 6.05 -0.31
CA VAL A 140 6.68 6.65 0.95
C VAL A 140 5.67 6.39 2.05
N VAL A 141 6.17 5.94 3.20
CA VAL A 141 5.39 5.76 4.44
C VAL A 141 5.96 6.70 5.49
N MET A 142 5.17 7.67 5.94
CA MET A 142 5.67 8.71 6.82
C MET A 142 4.68 9.09 7.92
N GLN A 143 5.24 9.47 9.08
CA GLN A 143 4.50 9.90 10.27
C GLN A 143 3.42 8.89 10.69
N SER A 144 3.61 7.62 10.35
CA SER A 144 2.59 6.58 10.47
C SER A 144 2.93 5.59 11.57
N ASN A 145 1.89 5.04 12.20
CA ASN A 145 2.03 4.00 13.21
C ASN A 145 2.05 2.62 12.54
N LEU A 146 3.18 1.91 12.71
CA LEU A 146 3.42 0.60 12.13
C LEU A 146 3.30 -0.46 13.22
N GLY A 147 2.31 -1.35 13.09
CA GLY A 147 2.11 -2.47 14.01
C GLY A 147 3.26 -3.50 13.95
N SER A 148 3.29 -4.42 14.92
CA SER A 148 4.34 -5.44 15.03
C SER A 148 4.30 -6.50 13.92
N LEU A 149 3.25 -6.48 13.09
CA LEU A 149 3.13 -7.36 11.92
C LEU A 149 4.16 -7.06 10.82
N ILE A 150 4.69 -5.83 10.76
CA ILE A 150 5.64 -5.44 9.72
C ILE A 150 6.95 -6.18 9.96
N ASP A 151 7.34 -6.99 8.98
CA ASP A 151 8.60 -7.73 9.00
C ASP A 151 9.77 -6.74 9.15
N PRO A 152 10.82 -7.05 9.94
CA PRO A 152 11.96 -6.16 10.13
C PRO A 152 12.61 -5.68 8.83
N ALA A 153 12.58 -6.51 7.77
CA ALA A 153 13.07 -6.12 6.43
C ALA A 153 12.28 -4.94 5.82
N GLY A 154 11.02 -4.76 6.23
CA GLY A 154 10.12 -3.68 5.81
C GLY A 154 9.53 -3.86 4.42
N TRP A 155 10.37 -4.20 3.43
CA TRP A 155 10.01 -4.28 2.02
C TRP A 155 10.38 -5.64 1.43
N ALA A 156 9.56 -6.15 0.52
CA ALA A 156 9.79 -7.43 -0.15
C ALA A 156 10.27 -7.23 -1.61
N PRO A 157 11.21 -8.05 -2.11
CA PRO A 157 11.57 -8.01 -3.52
C PRO A 157 10.36 -8.46 -4.37
N TRP A 158 10.26 -7.96 -5.60
CA TRP A 158 9.31 -8.49 -6.57
C TRP A 158 9.79 -9.84 -7.11
N SER A 159 11.03 -9.86 -7.63
CA SER A 159 11.74 -11.06 -8.07
C SER A 159 13.23 -10.77 -8.15
N GLY A 160 14.05 -11.58 -7.48
CA GLY A 160 15.52 -11.42 -7.47
C GLY A 160 15.95 -9.98 -7.14
N THR A 161 16.76 -9.40 -8.01
CA THR A 161 17.28 -8.02 -7.90
C THR A 161 16.49 -6.98 -8.71
N PHE A 162 15.34 -7.35 -9.27
CA PHE A 162 14.52 -6.44 -10.07
C PHE A 162 14.15 -5.18 -9.28
N ALA A 163 14.32 -4.02 -9.93
CA ALA A 163 14.00 -2.68 -9.44
C ALA A 163 14.75 -2.20 -8.18
N LEU A 164 15.53 -3.04 -7.48
CA LEU A 164 16.09 -2.70 -6.16
C LEU A 164 17.03 -1.48 -6.18
N SER A 165 17.62 -1.16 -7.33
CA SER A 165 18.47 0.02 -7.51
C SER A 165 17.77 1.23 -8.13
N THR A 166 16.55 1.08 -8.65
CA THR A 166 15.82 2.11 -9.40
C THR A 166 14.51 2.55 -8.73
N LEU A 167 13.97 1.73 -7.83
CA LEU A 167 12.84 2.09 -6.99
C LEU A 167 13.19 3.22 -6.01
N TYR A 168 12.17 3.85 -5.44
CA TYR A 168 12.32 4.78 -4.32
C TYR A 168 11.33 4.40 -3.21
N TYR A 169 11.83 3.74 -2.16
CA TYR A 169 11.05 3.42 -0.96
C TYR A 169 11.55 4.22 0.22
N GLY A 170 10.69 5.11 0.72
CA GLY A 170 11.00 6.04 1.79
C GLY A 170 10.25 5.72 3.08
N GLU A 171 10.95 5.80 4.21
CA GLU A 171 10.34 5.84 5.54
C GLU A 171 10.77 7.12 6.27
N TYR A 172 9.83 7.82 6.89
CA TYR A 172 10.11 9.06 7.63
C TYR A 172 9.28 9.15 8.92
N SER A 173 9.94 9.30 10.07
CA SER A 173 9.27 9.61 11.35
C SER A 173 8.10 8.67 11.70
N ASN A 174 8.20 7.38 11.35
CA ASN A 174 7.21 6.38 11.71
C ASN A 174 7.36 5.98 13.18
N SER A 175 6.25 5.52 13.78
CA SER A 175 6.20 5.09 15.18
C SER A 175 5.58 3.69 15.30
N GLY A 176 5.57 3.14 16.51
CA GLY A 176 5.01 1.82 16.78
C GLY A 176 6.04 0.68 16.65
N PRO A 177 5.66 -0.53 17.07
CA PRO A 177 6.59 -1.66 17.20
C PRO A 177 7.19 -2.14 15.87
N GLY A 178 6.53 -1.89 14.73
CA GLY A 178 7.05 -2.23 13.38
C GLY A 178 7.92 -1.14 12.75
N ALA A 179 8.09 0.02 13.40
CA ALA A 179 8.82 1.15 12.84
C ALA A 179 10.34 1.11 13.03
N ALA A 180 10.87 0.15 13.80
CA ALA A 180 12.31 0.00 13.96
C ALA A 180 12.98 -0.31 12.60
N THR A 181 13.99 0.50 12.24
CA THR A 181 14.60 0.45 10.90
C THR A 181 15.92 -0.30 10.84
N GLY A 182 16.48 -0.72 11.97
CA GLY A 182 17.78 -1.39 12.04
C GLY A 182 17.88 -2.73 11.29
N GLY A 183 16.74 -3.36 10.99
CA GLY A 183 16.64 -4.60 10.23
C GLY A 183 16.20 -4.44 8.77
N ARG A 184 16.03 -3.19 8.28
CA ARG A 184 15.52 -2.93 6.93
C ARG A 184 16.46 -3.46 5.85
N VAL A 185 15.88 -3.71 4.68
CA VAL A 185 16.63 -4.04 3.47
C VAL A 185 17.72 -2.99 3.16
N LYS A 186 18.82 -3.43 2.55
CA LYS A 186 19.97 -2.58 2.17
C LYS A 186 19.98 -2.21 0.69
N TRP A 187 18.80 -2.10 0.08
CA TRP A 187 18.68 -1.79 -1.35
C TRP A 187 19.09 -0.34 -1.62
N ALA A 188 19.70 -0.07 -2.77
CA ALA A 188 20.08 1.30 -3.13
C ALA A 188 18.86 2.24 -3.28
N GLY A 189 17.71 1.71 -3.67
CA GLY A 189 16.44 2.47 -3.74
C GLY A 189 15.69 2.62 -2.41
N PHE A 190 16.19 2.03 -1.30
CA PHE A 190 15.59 2.23 0.02
C PHE A 190 16.22 3.44 0.72
N HIS A 191 15.40 4.28 1.33
CA HIS A 191 15.80 5.53 1.95
C HIS A 191 15.15 5.71 3.32
N LEU A 192 15.99 5.86 4.34
CA LEU A 192 15.58 6.48 5.59
C LEU A 192 15.69 8.00 5.40
N MET A 193 14.54 8.66 5.38
CA MET A 193 14.46 10.10 5.12
C MET A 193 14.75 10.86 6.42
N SER A 194 15.38 12.03 6.31
CA SER A 194 15.59 12.98 7.41
C SER A 194 14.84 14.28 7.16
N ALA A 195 14.67 15.09 8.21
CA ALA A 195 14.11 16.44 8.12
C ALA A 195 15.09 17.41 7.44
#